data_AF-A0A396IJ03-F1
#
_entry.id   AF-A0A396IJ03-F1
#
_cell.length_a   1.000
_cell.length_b   1.000
_cell.length_c   1.000
_cell.angle_alpha   90.00
_cell.angle_beta   90.00
_cell.angle_gamma   90.00
#
_symmetry.space_group_name_H-M   'P 1'
#
loop_
_entity.id
_entity.type
_entity.pdbx_description
1 polymer ?
#
loop_
_entity_poly.entity_id
_entity_poly.type
_entity_poly.pdbx_seq_one_letter_code
_entity_poly.pdbx_strand_id
1 'polypeptide(L)' 'MLRSRDKFNAVMHFWIKQHGWDPFVLLKAPDISGFSLEKRLIPRATVIRYLLSKGLMKKSAHHFL' A
#
# COMPACT_ATOMS: atom_id res chain seq x y z
N MET A 1 -7.55 14.08 -5.28
CA MET A 1 -8.93 13.55 -5.49
C MET A 1 -9.70 13.62 -4.17
N LEU A 2 -10.98 14.00 -4.19
CA LEU A 2 -11.83 13.92 -2.99
C LEU A 2 -12.23 12.45 -2.76
N ARG A 3 -11.91 11.92 -1.58
CA ARG A 3 -12.28 10.56 -1.13
C ARG A 3 -12.97 10.66 0.22
N SER A 4 -13.87 9.72 0.50
CA SER A 4 -14.46 9.63 1.84
C SER A 4 -13.35 9.34 2.87
N ARG A 5 -13.53 9.88 4.08
CA ARG A 5 -12.62 9.64 5.20
C ARG A 5 -12.45 8.14 5.47
N ASP A 6 -13.53 7.37 5.38
CA ASP A 6 -13.51 5.92 5.60
C ASP A 6 -12.65 5.20 4.57
N LYS A 7 -12.72 5.61 3.29
CA LYS A 7 -11.89 5.03 2.23
C LYS A 7 -10.42 5.30 2.48
N PHE A 8 -10.07 6.53 2.88
CA PHE A 8 -8.71 6.90 3.23
C PHE A 8 -8.21 6.08 4.43
N ASN A 9 -8.99 6.01 5.50
CA ASN A 9 -8.66 5.26 6.71
C ASN A 9 -8.46 3.76 6.42
N ALA A 10 -9.32 3.16 5.59
CA ALA A 10 -9.19 1.75 5.21
C ALA A 10 -7.88 1.49 4.44
N VAL A 11 -7.50 2.38 3.52
CA VAL A 11 -6.24 2.27 2.76
C VAL A 11 -5.02 2.44 3.66
N MET A 12 -5.05 3.43 4.56
CA MET A 12 -3.95 3.67 5.50
C MET A 12 -3.81 2.52 6.50
N HIS A 13 -4.92 2.02 7.05
CA HIS A 13 -4.92 0.86 7.96
C HIS A 13 -4.34 -0.38 7.28
N PHE A 14 -4.73 -0.65 6.03
CA PHE A 14 -4.20 -1.76 5.25
C PHE A 14 -2.66 -1.71 5.17
N TRP A 15 -2.08 -0.60 4.69
CA TRP A 15 -0.64 -0.51 4.50
C TRP A 15 0.16 -0.41 5.81
N ILE A 16 -0.31 0.40 6.77
CA ILE A 16 0.43 0.63 8.02
C ILE A 16 0.28 -0.57 8.96
N LYS A 17 -0.95 -0.98 9.29
CA LYS A 17 -1.19 -2.00 10.32
C LYS A 17 -0.94 -3.41 9.80
N GLN A 18 -1.34 -3.73 8.57
CA GLN A 18 -1.22 -5.10 8.06
C GLN A 18 0.13 -5.36 7.38
N HIS A 19 0.75 -4.32 6.80
CA HIS A 19 2.00 -4.46 6.04
C HIS A 19 3.19 -3.72 6.65
N GLY A 20 3.02 -2.95 7.74
CA GLY A 20 4.12 -2.29 8.45
C GLY A 20 4.79 -1.17 7.67
N TRP A 21 4.07 -0.53 6.74
CA TRP A 21 4.62 0.55 5.93
C TRP A 21 4.77 1.84 6.74
N ASP A 22 5.81 2.61 6.41
CA ASP A 22 6.03 3.94 6.96
C ASP A 22 4.93 4.90 6.49
N PRO A 23 4.16 5.52 7.41
CA PRO A 23 3.16 6.52 7.06
C PRO A 23 3.73 7.66 6.20
N PHE A 24 4.98 8.08 6.41
CA PHE A 24 5.60 9.16 5.63
C PHE A 24 5.76 8.82 4.14
N VAL A 25 5.94 7.55 3.82
CA VAL A 25 5.99 7.08 2.43
C VAL A 25 4.61 7.18 1.78
N LEU A 26 3.56 6.80 2.50
CA LEU A 26 2.18 6.86 2.00
C LEU A 26 1.69 8.30 1.82
N LEU A 27 2.10 9.22 2.70
CA LEU A 27 1.78 10.64 2.58
C LEU A 27 2.38 11.29 1.31
N LYS A 28 3.47 10.75 0.78
CA LYS A 28 4.07 11.18 -0.50
C LYS A 28 3.28 10.70 -1.73
N ALA A 29 2.35 9.75 -1.56
CA ALA A 29 1.55 9.16 -2.63
C ALA A 29 0.04 9.22 -2.33
N PRO A 30 -0.56 10.43 -2.23
CA PRO A 30 -1.96 10.60 -1.80
C PRO A 30 -2.98 9.91 -2.73
N ASP A 31 -2.63 9.71 -4.00
CA ASP A 31 -3.46 9.04 -5.00
C ASP A 31 -3.68 7.55 -4.72
N ILE A 32 -2.89 6.95 -3.82
CA ILE A 32 -3.07 5.54 -3.42
C ILE A 32 -4.43 5.30 -2.77
N SER A 33 -4.99 6.31 -2.10
CA SER A 33 -6.34 6.30 -1.54
C SER A 33 -7.44 6.23 -2.63
N GLY A 34 -7.06 6.59 -3.86
CA GLY A 34 -7.83 6.45 -5.09
C GLY A 34 -8.01 5.01 -5.55
N PHE A 35 -7.20 4.05 -5.09
CA PHE A 35 -7.28 2.68 -5.59
C PHE A 35 -8.28 1.81 -4.82
N SER A 36 -8.86 0.83 -5.52
CA SER A 36 -9.65 -0.21 -4.87
C SER A 36 -8.75 -1.10 -4.02
N LEU A 37 -9.17 -1.38 -2.78
CA LEU A 37 -8.44 -2.28 -1.90
C LEU A 37 -8.41 -3.68 -2.51
N GLU A 38 -9.59 -4.25 -2.75
CA GLU A 38 -9.76 -5.60 -3.28
C GLU A 38 -9.24 -5.77 -4.71
N LYS A 39 -9.51 -4.81 -5.60
CA LYS A 39 -9.19 -4.97 -7.02
C LYS A 39 -7.75 -4.61 -7.39
N ARG A 40 -7.06 -3.79 -6.58
CA ARG A 40 -5.73 -3.27 -6.95
C ARG A 40 -4.70 -3.37 -5.82
N LEU A 41 -5.01 -2.88 -4.63
CA LEU A 41 -4.01 -2.80 -3.56
C LEU A 41 -3.67 -4.17 -2.98
N ILE A 42 -4.67 -5.00 -2.67
CA ILE A 42 -4.49 -6.35 -2.13
C ILE A 42 -3.74 -7.25 -3.12
N PRO A 43 -4.13 -7.35 -4.41
CA PRO A 43 -3.39 -8.17 -5.38
C PRO A 43 -1.92 -7.76 -5.49
N ARG A 44 -1.62 -6.45 -5.54
CA ARG A 44 -0.24 -5.94 -5.61
C ARG A 44 0.54 -6.23 -4.33
N ALA A 45 -0.08 -6.04 -3.17
CA ALA A 45 0.54 -6.34 -1.88
C ALA A 45 0.92 -7.82 -1.76
N THR A 46 0.07 -8.72 -2.28
CA THR A 46 0.36 -10.16 -2.32
C THR A 46 1.59 -10.47 -3.16
N VAL A 47 1.70 -9.89 -4.36
CA VAL A 47 2.88 -10.05 -5.22
C VAL A 47 4.14 -9.48 -4.54
N ILE A 48 4.05 -8.28 -3.95
CA ILE A 48 5.14 -7.66 -3.18
C ILE A 48 5.61 -8.59 -2.06
N ARG A 49 4.68 -9.14 -1.27
CA ARG A 49 5.02 -10.08 -0.19
C ARG A 49 5.70 -11.33 -0.70
N TYR A 50 5.24 -11.87 -1.82
CA TYR A 50 5.87 -13.03 -2.46
C TYR A 50 7.30 -12.72 -2.93
N LEU A 51 7.52 -11.59 -3.60
CA LEU A 51 8.86 -11.19 -4.05
C LEU A 51 9.81 -10.97 -2.87
N LEU A 52 9.34 -10.33 -1.79
CA LEU A 52 10.10 -10.15 -0.56
C LEU A 52 10.47 -11.50 0.09
N SER A 53 9.54 -12.46 0.14
CA SER A 53 9.82 -13.78 0.73
C SER A 53 10.79 -14.61 -0.10
N LYS A 54 10.87 -14.34 -1.41
CA LYS A 54 11.84 -14.95 -2.33
C LYS A 54 13.19 -14.22 -2.40
N GLY A 55 13.35 -13.10 -1.68
CA GLY A 55 14.56 -12.27 -1.75
C GLY A 55 14.73 -11.56 -3.10
N LEU A 56 13.70 -11.53 -3.94
CA LEU A 56 13.70 -10.90 -5.26
C LEU A 56 13.43 -9.40 -5.20
N MET A 57 13.15 -8.87 -4.00
CA MET A 57 12.92 -7.44 -3.80
C MET A 57 13.46 -6.97 -2.44
N LYS A 58 13.88 -5.71 -2.37
CA LYS A 58 14.28 -5.05 -1.12
C LYS A 58 13.08 -4.32 -0.51
N LYS A 59 12.97 -4.33 0.82
CA LYS A 59 11.89 -3.64 1.55
C LYS A 59 11.83 -2.12 1.30
N SER A 60 12.96 -1.51 0.97
CA SER A 60 13.06 -0.07 0.69
C SER A 60 12.54 0.35 -0.69
N ALA A 61 12.16 -0.60 -1.55
CA ALA A 61 11.63 -0.32 -2.87
C ALA A 61 10.14 0.11 -2.79
N HIS A 62 9.88 1.21 -2.12
CA HIS A 62 8.53 1.78 -1.95
C HIS A 62 7.97 2.44 -3.22
N HIS A 63 8.73 2.43 -4.33
CA HIS A 63 8.41 3.13 -5.57
C HIS A 63 7.27 2.48 -6.40
N PHE A 64 6.72 1.35 -5.96
CA PHE A 64 5.79 0.54 -6.77
C PHE A 64 4.30 0.73 -6.44
N LEU A 65 3.95 1.73 -5.62
CA LEU A 65 2.55 2.06 -5.28
C LEU A 65 2.10 3.39 -5.89
#